data_AF-A0A9D8T7Y5-F1
#
_entry.id   AF-A0A9D8T7Y5-F1
#
_cell.length_a   1.000
_cell.length_b   1.000
_cell.length_c   1.000
_cell.angle_alpha   90.00
_cell.angle_beta   90.00
_cell.angle_gamma   90.00
#
_symmetry.space_group_name_H-M   'P 1'
#
loop_
_entity.id
_entity.type
_entity.pdbx_description
1 polymer ?
#
loop_
_entity_poly.entity_id
_entity_poly.type
_entity_poly.pdbx_seq_one_letter_code
_entity_poly.pdbx_strand_id
1 'polypeptide(L)'
;ISIIGESMEKTIIRNAPDKSVEGIGTTATFLITGKNTYFQDLTIQNALDYYGAGSAGRAVCLQDRGANTICKNVRLLSYQDTYYSNNDAAQFYFGDCDIHGTVDFVCGGGDVYYDHCLFTLESRKAGVVNGGVTIAAPNGDAPFGYVMESCTIDPSMCENFNYGRAWGGAARLAYLNTKVLDKSKLVASHFTREGMNVASQYFREYNTVDAEGNAIAGPGVQTFFKGSTEYTYDVTMTADQAAAFAYDKVFTAWDPRALSAQLKLDAISTADGKISWTAVEGAKAYAVFLDGVLSGFTTECSFKIAEDQDAAKVQVRVANAMGGLGEVTGYVNALPSLTKEIAKVEYYNALGQRLPANAQGMTIVKTIFKDGSVNVEKCYQK
;
A
#
# COMPACT_ATOMS: atom_id res chain seq x y z
N ILE A 1 -7.63 2.50 13.88
CA ILE A 1 -8.55 2.56 12.71
C ILE A 1 -7.88 1.80 11.59
N SER A 2 -8.63 1.01 10.82
CA SER A 2 -8.10 0.30 9.64
C SER A 2 -8.74 0.82 8.38
N ILE A 3 -7.94 1.15 7.37
CA ILE A 3 -8.36 1.59 6.05
C ILE A 3 -7.81 0.56 5.05
N ILE A 4 -8.70 -0.25 4.49
CA ILE A 4 -8.36 -1.33 3.57
C ILE A 4 -8.96 -1.01 2.21
N GLY A 5 -8.12 -0.89 1.20
CA GLY A 5 -8.56 -0.75 -0.18
C GLY A 5 -8.85 -2.10 -0.83
N GLU A 6 -9.51 -2.05 -1.98
CA GLU A 6 -9.74 -3.24 -2.80
C GLU A 6 -8.42 -3.71 -3.44
N SER A 7 -7.55 -2.76 -3.78
CA SER A 7 -6.31 -2.96 -4.52
C SER A 7 -5.41 -1.73 -4.42
N MET A 8 -4.11 -1.95 -4.19
CA MET A 8 -3.09 -0.88 -4.20
C MET A 8 -3.15 -0.04 -5.48
N GLU A 9 -3.37 -0.68 -6.63
CA GLU A 9 -3.36 -0.02 -7.94
C GLU A 9 -4.60 0.83 -8.23
N LYS A 10 -5.76 0.40 -7.74
CA LYS A 10 -7.06 1.00 -8.14
C LYS A 10 -7.71 1.85 -7.05
N THR A 11 -7.42 1.58 -5.78
CA THR A 11 -7.96 2.35 -4.67
C THR A 11 -7.01 3.51 -4.37
N ILE A 12 -7.36 4.71 -4.82
CA ILE A 12 -6.49 5.89 -4.67
C ILE A 12 -7.19 6.93 -3.79
N ILE A 13 -6.54 7.30 -2.69
CA ILE A 13 -6.93 8.46 -1.89
C ILE A 13 -5.98 9.61 -2.24
N ARG A 14 -6.52 10.66 -2.86
CA ARG A 14 -5.74 11.74 -3.46
C ARG A 14 -6.05 13.10 -2.82
N ASN A 15 -5.01 13.81 -2.40
CA ASN A 15 -5.03 15.24 -2.11
C ASN A 15 -4.27 16.00 -3.20
N ALA A 16 -4.64 17.23 -3.52
CA ALA A 16 -3.93 18.10 -4.44
C ALA A 16 -3.94 19.54 -3.92
N PRO A 17 -3.16 19.83 -2.87
CA PRO A 17 -3.12 21.16 -2.29
C PRO A 17 -2.52 22.17 -3.28
N ASP A 18 -2.95 23.43 -3.18
CA ASP A 18 -2.35 24.50 -3.96
C ASP A 18 -0.86 24.63 -3.62
N LYS A 19 -0.02 24.83 -4.63
CA LYS A 19 1.43 24.91 -4.45
C LYS A 19 1.88 26.04 -3.51
N SER A 20 1.07 27.08 -3.33
CA SER A 20 1.35 28.17 -2.39
C SER A 20 1.31 27.74 -0.93
N VAL A 21 0.69 26.58 -0.61
CA VAL A 21 0.62 26.04 0.76
C VAL A 21 1.59 24.87 0.98
N GLU A 22 2.57 24.69 0.09
CA GLU A 22 3.60 23.65 0.22
C GLU A 22 4.25 23.67 1.61
N GLY A 23 4.43 22.49 2.20
CA GLY A 23 4.92 22.40 3.55
C GLY A 23 4.68 21.04 4.21
N ILE A 24 5.70 20.61 4.96
CA ILE A 24 5.71 19.33 5.68
C ILE A 24 4.61 19.23 6.76
N GLY A 25 4.12 20.38 7.25
CA GLY A 25 3.08 20.45 8.29
C GLY A 25 1.67 20.81 7.81
N THR A 26 1.49 21.05 6.50
CA THR A 26 0.27 21.66 5.95
C THR A 26 -0.35 20.88 4.81
N THR A 27 0.41 20.00 4.15
CA THR A 27 0.00 19.35 2.90
C THR A 27 -0.49 17.90 3.05
N ALA A 28 -0.34 17.30 4.25
CA ALA A 28 -0.60 15.89 4.50
C ALA A 28 -1.97 15.42 3.96
N THR A 29 -2.00 14.36 3.14
CA THR A 29 -3.26 13.69 2.75
C THR A 29 -3.93 13.06 3.97
N PHE A 30 -3.14 12.43 4.86
CA PHE A 30 -3.58 12.03 6.20
C PHE A 30 -2.68 12.63 7.27
N LEU A 31 -3.32 13.21 8.28
CA LEU A 31 -2.71 13.51 9.57
C LEU A 31 -3.17 12.46 10.58
N ILE A 32 -2.26 11.60 11.02
CA ILE A 32 -2.53 10.56 12.01
C ILE A 32 -2.15 11.10 13.38
N THR A 33 -3.09 11.13 14.31
CA THR A 33 -2.85 11.51 15.72
C THR A 33 -3.19 10.40 16.70
N GLY A 34 -3.79 9.31 16.22
CA GLY A 34 -4.17 8.14 17.01
C GLY A 34 -3.10 7.06 17.04
N LYS A 35 -3.37 5.97 17.77
CA LYS A 35 -2.49 4.79 17.82
C LYS A 35 -3.10 3.60 17.07
N ASN A 36 -2.27 2.66 16.64
CA ASN A 36 -2.67 1.42 15.98
C ASN A 36 -3.50 1.69 14.70
N THR A 37 -3.02 2.61 13.86
CA THR A 37 -3.61 2.88 12.56
C THR A 37 -3.10 1.84 11.56
N TYR A 38 -3.98 1.34 10.70
CA TYR A 38 -3.62 0.34 9.69
C TYR A 38 -4.08 0.78 8.30
N PHE A 39 -3.18 0.68 7.33
CA PHE A 39 -3.47 0.85 5.91
C PHE A 39 -3.08 -0.42 5.15
N GLN A 40 -3.96 -0.89 4.27
CA GLN A 40 -3.65 -2.01 3.38
C GLN A 40 -4.27 -1.82 1.98
N ASP A 41 -3.58 -2.30 0.94
CA ASP A 41 -4.09 -2.45 -0.42
C ASP A 41 -4.67 -1.15 -1.02
N LEU A 42 -3.98 -0.03 -0.84
CA LEU A 42 -4.40 1.26 -1.40
C LEU A 42 -3.19 2.14 -1.75
N THR A 43 -3.44 3.13 -2.61
CA THR A 43 -2.51 4.23 -2.89
C THR A 43 -2.95 5.48 -2.13
N ILE A 44 -2.00 6.15 -1.49
CA ILE A 44 -2.14 7.50 -0.95
C ILE A 44 -1.30 8.44 -1.80
N GLN A 45 -1.95 9.41 -2.42
CA GLN A 45 -1.30 10.35 -3.32
C GLN A 45 -1.41 11.79 -2.78
N ASN A 46 -0.27 12.48 -2.77
CA ASN A 46 -0.24 13.94 -2.71
C ASN A 46 0.19 14.47 -4.08
N ALA A 47 -0.72 15.15 -4.75
CA ALA A 47 -0.56 15.63 -6.11
C ALA A 47 -0.43 17.16 -6.17
N LEU A 48 0.23 17.76 -5.17
CA LEU A 48 0.74 19.13 -5.27
C LEU A 48 1.59 19.27 -6.54
N ASP A 49 1.46 20.41 -7.23
CA ASP A 49 2.27 20.74 -8.41
C ASP A 49 3.73 21.01 -8.03
N TYR A 50 4.51 19.93 -7.87
CA TYR A 50 5.90 19.96 -7.46
C TYR A 50 6.76 20.81 -8.41
N TYR A 51 6.60 20.60 -9.72
CA TYR A 51 7.41 21.29 -10.73
C TYR A 51 7.06 22.77 -10.85
N GLY A 52 5.81 23.14 -10.60
CA GLY A 52 5.38 24.54 -10.60
C GLY A 52 5.53 25.25 -9.25
N ALA A 53 5.85 24.56 -8.16
CA ALA A 53 5.94 25.13 -6.81
C ALA A 53 6.99 26.24 -6.69
N GLY A 54 8.07 26.18 -7.47
CA GLY A 54 9.16 27.17 -7.44
C GLY A 54 9.96 27.21 -6.12
N SER A 55 9.59 26.39 -5.14
CA SER A 55 10.27 26.16 -3.86
C SER A 55 10.58 24.65 -3.70
N ALA A 56 10.73 24.16 -2.47
CA ALA A 56 10.99 22.74 -2.17
C ALA A 56 9.86 21.79 -2.64
N GLY A 57 8.63 22.28 -2.79
CA GLY A 57 7.50 21.46 -3.26
C GLY A 57 7.13 20.33 -2.29
N ARG A 58 7.18 20.58 -0.98
CA ARG A 58 6.94 19.56 0.06
C ARG A 58 5.47 19.15 0.05
N ALA A 59 5.23 17.87 -0.10
CA ALA A 59 3.92 17.30 -0.38
C ALA A 59 3.76 15.98 0.38
N VAL A 60 3.22 16.03 1.59
CA VAL A 60 3.19 14.87 2.48
C VAL A 60 1.99 13.96 2.13
N CYS A 61 2.20 12.65 1.96
CA CYS A 61 1.10 11.68 1.92
C CYS A 61 0.59 11.39 3.33
N LEU A 62 1.52 11.01 4.21
CA LEU A 62 1.24 10.62 5.58
C LEU A 62 2.08 11.45 6.55
N GLN A 63 1.43 12.27 7.39
CA GLN A 63 2.06 12.86 8.57
C GLN A 63 1.60 12.09 9.80
N ASP A 64 2.51 11.36 10.44
CA ASP A 64 2.17 10.45 11.52
C ASP A 64 2.67 10.94 12.89
N ARG A 65 1.78 11.62 13.63
CA ARG A 65 1.99 12.00 15.04
C ARG A 65 1.51 10.91 16.00
N GLY A 66 1.03 9.80 15.48
CA GLY A 66 0.50 8.67 16.20
C GLY A 66 1.58 7.76 16.76
N ALA A 67 1.21 6.50 16.97
CA ALA A 67 2.16 5.43 17.26
C ALA A 67 1.60 4.10 16.77
N ASN A 68 2.49 3.16 16.42
CA ASN A 68 2.16 1.80 16.03
C ASN A 68 1.34 1.77 14.72
N THR A 69 1.66 2.65 13.77
CA THR A 69 1.04 2.59 12.44
C THR A 69 1.66 1.48 11.61
N ILE A 70 0.81 0.72 10.93
CA ILE A 70 1.19 -0.34 9.99
C ILE A 70 0.69 0.06 8.61
N CYS A 71 1.57 0.05 7.62
CA CYS A 71 1.23 0.10 6.21
C CYS A 71 1.65 -1.23 5.57
N LYS A 72 0.71 -1.94 4.92
CA LYS A 72 0.96 -3.23 4.28
C LYS A 72 0.50 -3.21 2.84
N ASN A 73 1.39 -3.40 1.87
CA ASN A 73 1.02 -3.30 0.45
C ASN A 73 0.32 -1.96 0.11
N VAL A 74 0.95 -0.86 0.55
CA VAL A 74 0.47 0.51 0.33
C VAL A 74 1.44 1.22 -0.60
N ARG A 75 0.89 1.98 -1.55
CA ARG A 75 1.70 2.88 -2.37
C ARG A 75 1.59 4.32 -1.86
N LEU A 76 2.71 4.99 -1.65
CA LEU A 76 2.77 6.41 -1.35
C LEU A 76 3.31 7.18 -2.56
N LEU A 77 2.48 8.01 -3.17
CA LEU A 77 2.82 8.80 -4.36
C LEU A 77 2.99 10.28 -4.00
N SER A 78 4.23 10.74 -3.98
CA SER A 78 4.58 12.16 -3.89
C SER A 78 6.01 12.42 -4.36
N TYR A 79 6.55 13.61 -4.06
CA TYR A 79 7.90 14.04 -4.40
C TYR A 79 8.72 14.27 -3.12
N GLN A 80 8.80 15.52 -2.63
CA GLN A 80 9.57 15.84 -1.44
C GLN A 80 8.71 15.65 -0.17
N ASP A 81 9.30 15.03 0.86
CA ASP A 81 8.69 14.75 2.18
C ASP A 81 7.45 13.79 2.14
N THR A 82 7.43 12.79 1.26
CA THR A 82 6.30 11.83 1.07
C THR A 82 5.72 11.24 2.36
N TYR A 83 6.56 10.79 3.30
CA TYR A 83 6.16 10.30 4.62
C TYR A 83 6.92 11.04 5.71
N TYR A 84 6.17 11.56 6.67
CA TYR A 84 6.70 12.26 7.83
C TYR A 84 6.29 11.55 9.13
N SER A 85 7.20 10.76 9.72
CA SER A 85 7.00 10.22 11.06
C SER A 85 7.27 11.31 12.11
N ASN A 86 6.22 11.83 12.71
CA ASN A 86 6.24 12.99 13.59
C ASN A 86 5.98 12.60 15.05
N ASN A 87 6.65 11.55 15.52
CA ASN A 87 6.67 11.15 16.92
C ASN A 87 7.94 10.35 17.24
N ASP A 88 8.89 10.97 17.95
CA ASP A 88 10.20 10.38 18.24
C ASP A 88 10.15 9.17 19.18
N ALA A 89 9.08 9.06 19.98
CA ALA A 89 8.90 7.97 20.94
C ALA A 89 8.09 6.79 20.39
N ALA A 90 7.71 6.83 19.11
CA ALA A 90 6.84 5.85 18.49
C ALA A 90 7.59 4.87 17.59
N GLN A 91 6.93 3.75 17.32
CA GLN A 91 7.36 2.77 16.34
C GLN A 91 6.35 2.70 15.18
N PHE A 92 6.85 2.44 13.98
CA PHE A 92 6.08 2.40 12.74
C PHE A 92 6.58 1.27 11.84
N TYR A 93 5.69 0.64 11.08
CA TYR A 93 6.03 -0.49 10.22
C TYR A 93 5.43 -0.34 8.82
N PHE A 94 6.27 -0.53 7.80
CA PHE A 94 5.91 -0.56 6.39
C PHE A 94 6.35 -1.91 5.82
N GLY A 95 5.40 -2.73 5.38
CA GLY A 95 5.66 -4.05 4.80
C GLY A 95 5.17 -4.11 3.35
N ASP A 96 6.02 -4.54 2.43
CA ASP A 96 5.70 -4.68 1.00
C ASP A 96 5.13 -3.39 0.38
N CYS A 97 5.59 -2.22 0.81
CA CYS A 97 5.08 -0.93 0.33
C CYS A 97 5.89 -0.41 -0.87
N ASP A 98 5.28 0.47 -1.65
CA ASP A 98 5.92 1.18 -2.77
C ASP A 98 5.92 2.69 -2.49
N ILE A 99 7.08 3.28 -2.24
CA ILE A 99 7.22 4.63 -1.71
C ILE A 99 8.00 5.48 -2.71
N HIS A 100 7.30 6.45 -3.30
CA HIS A 100 7.85 7.34 -4.30
C HIS A 100 8.35 8.65 -3.68
N GLY A 101 9.43 9.21 -4.22
CA GLY A 101 9.84 10.56 -3.84
C GLY A 101 11.14 11.07 -4.43
N THR A 102 11.51 12.31 -4.07
CA THR A 102 12.70 13.02 -4.57
C THR A 102 13.68 13.42 -3.48
N VAL A 103 13.28 14.25 -2.53
CA VAL A 103 14.17 14.78 -1.49
C VAL A 103 13.55 14.45 -0.15
N ASP A 104 14.35 13.89 0.76
CA ASP A 104 13.98 13.60 2.14
C ASP A 104 12.62 12.89 2.27
N PHE A 105 12.29 12.02 1.31
CA PHE A 105 10.90 11.64 1.12
C PHE A 105 10.40 10.71 2.22
N VAL A 106 11.27 10.00 2.94
CA VAL A 106 10.96 9.49 4.27
C VAL A 106 11.73 10.30 5.31
N CYS A 107 11.04 11.04 6.17
CA CYS A 107 11.66 11.97 7.11
C CYS A 107 10.94 12.02 8.45
N GLY A 108 11.61 12.58 9.46
CA GLY A 108 11.07 12.62 10.82
C GLY A 108 11.77 11.70 11.81
N GLY A 109 11.11 11.43 12.93
CA GLY A 109 11.67 10.65 14.04
C GLY A 109 10.81 9.47 14.44
N GLY A 110 11.32 8.71 15.40
CA GLY A 110 10.78 7.42 15.82
C GLY A 110 11.48 6.25 15.13
N ASP A 111 11.18 5.04 15.61
CA ASP A 111 11.69 3.82 15.01
C ASP A 111 10.78 3.42 13.84
N VAL A 112 11.26 3.57 12.61
CA VAL A 112 10.51 3.18 11.41
C VAL A 112 11.19 1.99 10.75
N TYR A 113 10.45 0.90 10.60
CA TYR A 113 10.94 -0.31 9.96
C TYR A 113 10.27 -0.50 8.59
N TYR A 114 11.06 -0.40 7.54
CA TYR A 114 10.66 -0.68 6.16
C TYR A 114 11.12 -2.08 5.79
N ASP A 115 10.17 -2.95 5.47
CA ASP A 115 10.36 -4.39 5.29
C ASP A 115 9.89 -4.76 3.89
N HIS A 116 10.82 -5.21 3.05
CA HIS A 116 10.54 -5.56 1.64
C HIS A 116 9.86 -4.43 0.84
N CYS A 117 10.18 -3.17 1.17
CA CYS A 117 9.61 -2.02 0.45
C CYS A 117 10.39 -1.72 -0.84
N LEU A 118 9.68 -1.21 -1.84
CA LEU A 118 10.24 -0.58 -3.04
C LEU A 118 10.32 0.94 -2.80
N PHE A 119 11.51 1.50 -3.00
CA PHE A 119 11.75 2.94 -3.01
C PHE A 119 11.94 3.41 -4.45
N THR A 120 10.92 4.08 -4.99
CA THR A 120 10.90 4.56 -6.38
C THR A 120 11.35 6.02 -6.42
N LEU A 121 12.52 6.29 -7.00
CA LEU A 121 13.11 7.62 -6.99
C LEU A 121 12.62 8.43 -8.19
N GLU A 122 11.89 9.51 -7.90
CA GLU A 122 11.25 10.35 -8.90
C GLU A 122 12.19 11.41 -9.47
N SER A 123 11.86 11.92 -10.65
CA SER A 123 12.61 13.02 -11.26
C SER A 123 12.32 14.35 -10.58
N ARG A 124 13.35 15.19 -10.47
CA ARG A 124 13.21 16.57 -9.99
C ARG A 124 12.85 17.57 -11.09
N LYS A 125 12.70 17.12 -12.34
CA LYS A 125 12.27 17.95 -13.47
C LYS A 125 11.31 17.19 -14.38
N ALA A 126 10.17 17.82 -14.69
CA ALA A 126 9.12 17.23 -15.49
C ALA A 126 9.62 16.67 -16.84
N GLY A 127 9.25 15.42 -17.12
CA GLY A 127 9.43 14.78 -18.43
C GLY A 127 10.86 14.33 -18.77
N VAL A 128 11.81 14.42 -17.83
CA VAL A 128 13.20 14.00 -18.05
C VAL A 128 13.74 13.26 -16.82
N VAL A 129 14.78 12.44 -16.98
CA VAL A 129 15.57 11.93 -15.85
C VAL A 129 16.43 13.08 -15.33
N ASN A 130 16.25 13.49 -14.07
CA ASN A 130 16.95 14.65 -13.52
C ASN A 130 17.06 14.65 -11.99
N GLY A 131 18.14 15.27 -11.50
CA GLY A 131 18.29 15.70 -10.12
C GLY A 131 18.86 14.63 -9.19
N GLY A 132 19.53 15.12 -8.14
CA GLY A 132 19.97 14.31 -7.01
C GLY A 132 18.84 14.03 -6.04
N VAL A 133 18.66 12.76 -5.71
CA VAL A 133 17.62 12.26 -4.79
C VAL A 133 18.23 11.86 -3.45
N THR A 134 17.51 12.17 -2.37
CA THR A 134 17.86 11.73 -1.00
C THR A 134 16.67 10.96 -0.44
N ILE A 135 16.87 9.69 -0.10
CA ILE A 135 15.76 8.83 0.32
C ILE A 135 15.29 9.20 1.72
N ALA A 136 16.18 9.13 2.71
CA ALA A 136 15.84 9.30 4.11
C ALA A 136 16.44 10.56 4.75
N ALA A 137 15.65 11.18 5.63
CA ALA A 137 16.08 12.27 6.50
C ALA A 137 15.62 12.04 7.96
N PRO A 138 16.25 11.09 8.68
CA PRO A 138 15.89 10.81 10.07
C PRO A 138 16.28 11.96 11.00
N ASN A 139 15.47 12.12 12.04
CA ASN A 139 15.55 13.13 13.09
C ASN A 139 15.23 12.48 14.45
N GLY A 140 15.74 13.06 15.52
CA GLY A 140 15.44 12.64 16.88
C GLY A 140 16.41 11.58 17.41
N ASP A 141 16.04 10.97 18.53
CA ASP A 141 16.95 10.15 19.33
C ASP A 141 16.50 8.69 19.46
N ALA A 142 15.50 8.29 18.66
CA ALA A 142 14.95 6.94 18.60
C ALA A 142 16.04 5.85 18.50
N PRO A 143 15.99 4.79 19.34
CA PRO A 143 17.09 3.82 19.49
C PRO A 143 17.62 3.22 18.19
N PHE A 144 16.74 2.94 17.24
CA PHE A 144 17.08 2.40 15.93
C PHE A 144 16.98 3.44 14.83
N GLY A 145 16.06 4.40 14.94
CA GLY A 145 15.75 5.34 13.87
C GLY A 145 15.14 4.60 12.70
N TYR A 146 15.69 4.75 11.49
CA TYR A 146 15.13 4.10 10.31
C TYR A 146 15.90 2.84 9.94
N VAL A 147 15.19 1.73 9.76
CA VAL A 147 15.74 0.46 9.31
C VAL A 147 15.05 0.05 8.01
N MET A 148 15.84 -0.07 6.94
CA MET A 148 15.41 -0.55 5.63
C MET A 148 15.91 -1.97 5.46
N GLU A 149 15.03 -2.94 5.68
CA GLU A 149 15.33 -4.38 5.61
C GLU A 149 14.79 -4.97 4.31
N SER A 150 15.67 -5.64 3.55
CA SER A 150 15.32 -6.36 2.33
C SER A 150 14.59 -5.48 1.29
N CYS A 151 14.87 -4.18 1.29
CA CYS A 151 14.23 -3.21 0.41
C CYS A 151 14.89 -3.16 -0.97
N THR A 152 14.13 -2.73 -1.97
CA THR A 152 14.64 -2.46 -3.33
C THR A 152 14.60 -0.96 -3.62
N ILE A 153 15.61 -0.45 -4.30
CA ILE A 153 15.69 0.95 -4.76
C ILE A 153 15.66 0.96 -6.28
N ASP A 154 14.68 1.68 -6.84
CA ASP A 154 14.57 1.97 -8.28
C ASP A 154 14.96 3.44 -8.54
N PRO A 155 16.20 3.70 -9.01
CA PRO A 155 16.67 5.05 -9.31
C PRO A 155 16.43 5.45 -10.78
N SER A 156 15.53 4.79 -11.51
CA SER A 156 15.36 4.96 -12.97
C SER A 156 15.11 6.42 -13.38
N MET A 157 14.42 7.21 -12.56
CA MET A 157 14.03 8.58 -12.89
C MET A 157 14.92 9.70 -12.31
N CYS A 158 15.96 9.37 -11.53
CA CYS A 158 16.92 10.37 -11.01
C CYS A 158 18.28 10.33 -11.73
N GLU A 159 19.09 11.40 -11.59
CA GLU A 159 20.47 11.43 -12.10
C GLU A 159 21.45 10.70 -11.17
N ASN A 160 21.28 10.91 -9.87
CA ASN A 160 22.03 10.24 -8.81
C ASN A 160 21.20 10.22 -7.53
N PHE A 161 21.59 9.38 -6.59
CA PHE A 161 20.92 9.30 -5.31
C PHE A 161 21.85 8.91 -4.18
N ASN A 162 21.38 9.20 -2.96
CA ASN A 162 21.99 8.74 -1.72
C ASN A 162 20.91 8.20 -0.77
N TYR A 163 21.34 7.30 0.12
CA TYR A 163 20.50 6.66 1.12
C TYR A 163 19.89 7.63 2.13
N GLY A 164 20.61 8.70 2.49
CA GLY A 164 20.05 9.70 3.37
C GLY A 164 21.03 10.73 3.89
N ARG A 165 20.48 11.70 4.63
CA ARG A 165 21.21 12.78 5.30
C ARG A 165 20.61 13.03 6.68
N ALA A 166 21.45 13.41 7.65
CA ALA A 166 21.00 13.60 9.03
C ALA A 166 20.19 14.89 9.17
N TRP A 167 18.92 14.79 9.56
CA TRP A 167 18.07 15.97 9.74
C TRP A 167 18.31 16.64 11.09
N GLY A 168 18.25 15.90 12.20
CA GLY A 168 18.41 16.44 13.55
C GLY A 168 18.56 15.35 14.62
N GLY A 169 18.79 15.74 15.88
CA GLY A 169 19.00 14.81 17.00
C GLY A 169 20.20 13.88 16.81
N ALA A 170 20.12 12.67 17.35
CA ALA A 170 21.03 11.56 17.11
C ALA A 170 20.56 10.69 15.94
N ALA A 171 20.33 11.30 14.76
CA ALA A 171 19.86 10.64 13.55
C ALA A 171 20.54 9.29 13.27
N ARG A 172 19.73 8.22 13.15
CA ARG A 172 20.15 6.84 12.86
C ARG A 172 19.45 6.29 11.62
N LEU A 173 20.21 5.57 10.80
CA LEU A 173 19.77 5.01 9.52
C LEU A 173 20.54 3.73 9.20
N ALA A 174 19.83 2.65 8.93
CA ALA A 174 20.42 1.37 8.56
C ALA A 174 19.77 0.79 7.29
N TYR A 175 20.58 0.46 6.29
CA TYR A 175 20.15 -0.30 5.11
C TYR A 175 20.69 -1.72 5.20
N LEU A 176 19.80 -2.72 5.16
CA LEU A 176 20.12 -4.13 5.34
C LEU A 176 19.58 -4.91 4.15
N ASN A 177 20.41 -5.79 3.56
CA ASN A 177 20.01 -6.69 2.48
C ASN A 177 19.34 -5.94 1.31
N THR A 178 19.87 -4.76 0.98
CA THR A 178 19.24 -3.83 0.05
C THR A 178 19.60 -4.15 -1.39
N LYS A 179 18.62 -4.15 -2.29
CA LYS A 179 18.83 -4.27 -3.73
C LYS A 179 18.78 -2.91 -4.41
N VAL A 180 19.79 -2.57 -5.21
CA VAL A 180 19.84 -1.33 -6.01
C VAL A 180 19.74 -1.68 -7.49
N LEU A 181 18.67 -1.24 -8.16
CA LEU A 181 18.41 -1.63 -9.55
C LEU A 181 19.38 -1.00 -10.56
N ASP A 182 19.93 0.18 -10.26
CA ASP A 182 21.01 0.79 -11.04
C ASP A 182 22.03 1.46 -10.11
N LYS A 183 23.08 0.70 -9.79
CA LYS A 183 24.16 1.16 -8.89
C LYS A 183 25.00 2.29 -9.45
N SER A 184 24.96 2.56 -10.76
CA SER A 184 25.77 3.63 -11.36
C SER A 184 25.33 5.03 -10.90
N LYS A 185 24.10 5.12 -10.37
CA LYS A 185 23.49 6.34 -9.84
C LYS A 185 23.71 6.52 -8.33
N LEU A 186 24.18 5.51 -7.61
CA LEU A 186 24.47 5.61 -6.19
C LEU A 186 25.73 6.45 -5.99
N VAL A 187 25.67 7.51 -5.18
CA VAL A 187 26.85 8.31 -4.85
C VAL A 187 27.91 7.47 -4.14
N ALA A 188 29.19 7.72 -4.39
CA ALA A 188 30.29 6.89 -3.87
C ALA A 188 30.35 6.78 -2.33
N SER A 189 29.85 7.78 -1.59
CA SER A 189 29.77 7.73 -0.12
C SER A 189 28.52 7.00 0.40
N HIS A 190 27.63 6.58 -0.50
CA HIS A 190 26.29 6.01 -0.29
C HIS A 190 25.30 6.93 0.46
N PHE A 191 25.79 7.75 1.39
CA PHE A 191 25.05 8.75 2.17
C PHE A 191 25.57 10.16 1.91
N THR A 192 24.77 11.17 2.25
CA THR A 192 25.26 12.56 2.32
C THR A 192 26.07 12.76 3.61
N ARG A 193 27.33 13.18 3.47
CA ARG A 193 28.25 13.36 4.61
C ARG A 193 28.00 14.64 5.41
N GLU A 194 27.67 15.72 4.72
CA GLU A 194 27.27 16.97 5.37
C GLU A 194 25.79 16.86 5.79
N GLY A 195 25.54 16.84 7.09
CA GLY A 195 24.17 16.78 7.59
C GLY A 195 23.40 18.09 7.41
N MET A 196 22.08 18.03 7.57
CA MET A 196 21.23 19.22 7.47
C MET A 196 21.45 20.14 8.68
N ASN A 197 21.20 19.63 9.90
CA ASN A 197 21.38 20.37 11.14
C ASN A 197 22.36 19.72 12.12
N VAL A 198 22.68 18.43 11.94
CA VAL A 198 23.58 17.65 12.81
C VAL A 198 24.47 16.75 11.98
N ALA A 199 25.65 16.40 12.49
CA ALA A 199 26.45 15.33 11.90
C ALA A 199 25.80 13.98 12.23
N SER A 200 25.75 13.06 11.26
CA SER A 200 25.26 11.69 11.50
C SER A 200 26.17 10.96 12.48
N GLN A 201 25.60 10.38 13.53
CA GLN A 201 26.32 9.50 14.46
C GLN A 201 26.24 8.03 14.05
N TYR A 202 25.21 7.64 13.29
CA TYR A 202 24.96 6.23 13.00
C TYR A 202 24.23 6.01 11.68
N PHE A 203 24.93 6.18 10.57
CA PHE A 203 24.50 5.70 9.25
C PHE A 203 25.27 4.44 8.89
N ARG A 204 24.57 3.38 8.53
CA ARG A 204 25.13 2.05 8.32
C ARG A 204 24.48 1.32 7.15
N GLU A 205 25.23 0.40 6.56
CA GLU A 205 24.71 -0.54 5.58
C GLU A 205 25.26 -1.96 5.76
N TYR A 206 24.52 -2.95 5.28
CA TYR A 206 24.92 -4.34 5.23
C TYR A 206 24.33 -5.04 4.00
N ASN A 207 25.17 -5.81 3.29
CA ASN A 207 24.74 -6.71 2.21
C ASN A 207 23.93 -6.02 1.10
N THR A 208 24.41 -4.87 0.63
CA THR A 208 23.87 -4.21 -0.56
C THR A 208 24.24 -5.01 -1.81
N VAL A 209 23.27 -5.25 -2.70
CA VAL A 209 23.47 -5.95 -3.99
C VAL A 209 22.90 -5.15 -5.16
N ASP A 210 23.39 -5.40 -6.37
CA ASP A 210 22.82 -4.86 -7.61
C ASP A 210 21.60 -5.67 -8.11
N ALA A 211 21.04 -5.26 -9.25
CA ALA A 211 19.88 -5.91 -9.87
C ALA A 211 20.09 -7.41 -10.11
N GLU A 212 21.31 -7.81 -10.48
CA GLU A 212 21.71 -9.18 -10.74
C GLU A 212 22.08 -9.96 -9.47
N GLY A 213 22.10 -9.29 -8.30
CA GLY A 213 22.44 -9.90 -7.02
C GLY A 213 23.94 -9.93 -6.69
N ASN A 214 24.77 -9.20 -7.44
CA ASN A 214 26.19 -9.07 -7.11
C ASN A 214 26.36 -8.06 -5.98
N ALA A 215 27.28 -8.34 -5.05
CA ALA A 215 27.58 -7.44 -3.95
C ALA A 215 28.06 -6.07 -4.43
N ILE A 216 27.50 -5.01 -3.86
CA ILE A 216 28.00 -3.64 -3.95
C ILE A 216 28.83 -3.39 -2.70
N ALA A 217 30.12 -3.10 -2.88
CA ALA A 217 31.01 -2.81 -1.76
C ALA A 217 30.54 -1.53 -1.04
N GLY A 218 30.45 -1.58 0.28
CA GLY A 218 30.19 -0.39 1.09
C GLY A 218 31.33 0.62 1.00
N PRO A 219 31.09 1.89 1.37
CA PRO A 219 32.04 2.99 1.21
C PRO A 219 33.15 2.97 2.27
N GLY A 220 33.16 1.98 3.16
CA GLY A 220 34.11 1.87 4.27
C GLY A 220 34.00 3.00 5.28
N VAL A 221 35.15 3.44 5.79
CA VAL A 221 35.24 4.54 6.77
C VAL A 221 34.88 5.88 6.14
N GLN A 222 33.88 6.54 6.72
CA GLN A 222 33.42 7.87 6.29
C GLN A 222 33.43 8.83 7.47
N THR A 223 33.64 10.12 7.18
CA THR A 223 33.48 11.22 8.13
C THR A 223 32.20 11.99 7.79
N PHE A 224 31.25 11.99 8.72
CA PHE A 224 30.03 12.78 8.67
C PHE A 224 30.20 14.03 9.50
N PHE A 225 29.71 15.17 9.02
CA PHE A 225 30.00 16.46 9.66
C PHE A 225 28.85 17.46 9.57
N LYS A 226 28.84 18.41 10.50
CA LYS A 226 28.07 19.65 10.45
C LYS A 226 28.79 20.75 11.21
N GLY A 227 29.16 21.83 10.52
CA GLY A 227 29.99 22.86 11.14
C GLY A 227 31.30 22.25 11.63
N SER A 228 31.61 22.42 12.91
CA SER A 228 32.81 21.84 13.55
C SER A 228 32.60 20.45 14.17
N THR A 229 31.38 19.90 14.14
CA THR A 229 31.09 18.57 14.68
C THR A 229 31.34 17.51 13.61
N GLU A 230 32.12 16.50 13.95
CA GLU A 230 32.48 15.40 13.05
C GLU A 230 32.38 14.04 13.76
N TYR A 231 31.93 13.03 13.04
CA TYR A 231 31.95 11.62 13.45
C TYR A 231 32.56 10.78 12.33
N THR A 232 33.56 9.97 12.68
CA THR A 232 34.24 9.08 11.75
C THR A 232 34.02 7.63 12.17
N TYR A 233 33.49 6.83 11.26
CA TYR A 233 33.21 5.41 11.52
C TYR A 233 33.11 4.63 10.19
N ASP A 234 33.23 3.31 10.27
CA ASP A 234 32.91 2.43 9.15
C ASP A 234 31.38 2.39 8.95
N VAL A 235 30.95 2.66 7.73
CA VAL A 235 29.55 2.58 7.31
C VAL A 235 29.14 1.13 7.08
N THR A 236 30.09 0.26 6.70
CA THR A 236 29.81 -1.14 6.35
C THR A 236 29.78 -2.00 7.60
N MET A 237 28.64 -2.63 7.89
CA MET A 237 28.48 -3.49 9.04
C MET A 237 29.00 -4.90 8.80
N THR A 238 29.38 -5.58 9.89
CA THR A 238 29.48 -7.04 9.94
C THR A 238 28.10 -7.69 10.08
N ALA A 239 28.00 -8.99 9.83
CA ALA A 239 26.76 -9.74 10.04
C ALA A 239 26.24 -9.64 11.49
N ASP A 240 27.14 -9.70 12.49
CA ASP A 240 26.77 -9.58 13.91
C ASP A 240 26.23 -8.18 14.25
N GLN A 241 26.80 -7.13 13.65
CA GLN A 241 26.30 -5.76 13.83
C GLN A 241 24.93 -5.59 13.17
N ALA A 242 24.75 -6.14 11.96
CA ALA A 242 23.46 -6.12 11.26
C ALA A 242 22.38 -6.87 12.04
N ALA A 243 22.72 -7.99 12.71
CA ALA A 243 21.78 -8.76 13.53
C ALA A 243 21.20 -7.97 14.72
N ALA A 244 21.84 -6.87 15.15
CA ALA A 244 21.29 -5.99 16.19
C ALA A 244 20.05 -5.21 15.71
N PHE A 245 19.83 -5.12 14.40
CA PHE A 245 18.68 -4.46 13.76
C PHE A 245 17.60 -5.45 13.32
N ALA A 246 17.72 -6.73 13.70
CA ALA A 246 16.72 -7.73 13.38
C ALA A 246 15.34 -7.32 13.92
N TYR A 247 14.30 -7.77 13.21
CA TYR A 247 12.91 -7.43 13.50
C TYR A 247 12.53 -7.59 14.98
N ASP A 248 12.93 -8.69 15.62
CA ASP A 248 12.65 -8.99 17.03
C ASP A 248 13.42 -8.09 18.03
N LYS A 249 14.46 -7.39 17.57
CA LYS A 249 15.22 -6.40 18.37
C LYS A 249 14.55 -5.03 18.33
N VAL A 250 14.05 -4.65 17.16
CA VAL A 250 13.29 -3.40 16.99
C VAL A 250 11.93 -3.53 17.68
N PHE A 251 11.23 -4.62 17.43
CA PHE A 251 9.86 -4.86 17.89
C PHE A 251 9.80 -5.86 19.04
N THR A 252 9.99 -5.38 20.26
CA THR A 252 10.03 -6.23 21.47
C THR A 252 8.68 -6.38 22.17
N ALA A 253 7.78 -5.41 22.00
CA ALA A 253 6.48 -5.35 22.70
C ALA A 253 5.28 -5.23 21.75
N TRP A 254 5.51 -5.04 20.45
CA TRP A 254 4.49 -4.83 19.44
C TRP A 254 4.89 -5.57 18.18
N ASP A 255 4.10 -6.55 17.74
CA ASP A 255 4.44 -7.41 16.58
C ASP A 255 3.57 -7.03 15.35
N PRO A 256 3.98 -6.04 14.54
CA PRO A 256 3.23 -5.63 13.36
C PRO A 256 3.11 -6.72 12.28
N ARG A 257 4.09 -7.61 12.11
CA ARG A 257 4.03 -8.75 11.17
C ARG A 257 2.94 -9.72 11.57
N ALA A 258 2.84 -10.10 12.86
CA ALA A 258 1.78 -10.98 13.33
C ALA A 258 0.39 -10.32 13.23
N LEU A 259 0.28 -9.04 13.60
CA LEU A 259 -0.99 -8.30 13.52
C LEU A 259 -1.51 -8.16 12.08
N SER A 260 -0.61 -7.95 11.13
CA SER A 260 -0.94 -7.76 9.71
C SER A 260 -0.82 -9.03 8.84
N ALA A 261 -0.59 -10.19 9.48
CA ALA A 261 -0.46 -11.46 8.79
C ALA A 261 -1.70 -11.74 7.92
N GLN A 262 -1.47 -12.09 6.66
CA GLN A 262 -2.55 -12.37 5.72
C GLN A 262 -3.06 -13.79 5.94
N LEU A 263 -4.38 -13.93 6.05
CA LEU A 263 -5.04 -15.23 6.18
C LEU A 263 -5.44 -15.74 4.80
N LYS A 264 -5.39 -17.06 4.59
CA LYS A 264 -5.75 -17.70 3.31
C LYS A 264 -6.99 -18.56 3.49
N LEU A 265 -7.80 -18.60 2.43
CA LEU A 265 -8.95 -19.50 2.34
C LEU A 265 -8.65 -20.59 1.32
N ASP A 266 -8.80 -21.85 1.69
CA ASP A 266 -8.43 -22.96 0.81
C ASP A 266 -9.37 -23.09 -0.40
N ALA A 267 -10.68 -23.16 -0.13
CA ALA A 267 -11.69 -23.37 -1.17
C ALA A 267 -13.03 -22.76 -0.77
N ILE A 268 -13.84 -22.47 -1.79
CA ILE A 268 -15.25 -22.09 -1.65
C ILE A 268 -16.13 -23.03 -2.47
N SER A 269 -17.39 -23.18 -2.08
CA SER A 269 -18.41 -23.92 -2.82
C SER A 269 -19.63 -23.05 -3.07
N THR A 270 -20.36 -23.33 -4.14
CA THR A 270 -21.59 -22.62 -4.51
C THR A 270 -22.72 -23.62 -4.70
N ALA A 271 -23.76 -23.52 -3.88
CA ALA A 271 -24.95 -24.36 -3.96
C ALA A 271 -26.16 -23.59 -3.42
N ASP A 272 -27.34 -23.83 -4.00
CA ASP A 272 -28.63 -23.32 -3.51
C ASP A 272 -28.66 -21.80 -3.24
N GLY A 273 -28.06 -21.02 -4.14
CA GLY A 273 -27.99 -19.55 -4.01
C GLY A 273 -27.11 -19.06 -2.87
N LYS A 274 -26.15 -19.88 -2.40
CA LYS A 274 -25.15 -19.51 -1.40
C LYS A 274 -23.74 -19.84 -1.84
N ILE A 275 -22.80 -19.02 -1.40
CA ILE A 275 -21.37 -19.30 -1.39
C ILE A 275 -21.02 -19.77 0.04
N SER A 276 -20.28 -20.87 0.20
CA SER A 276 -19.89 -21.41 1.51
C SER A 276 -18.43 -21.84 1.55
N TRP A 277 -17.85 -21.89 2.74
CA TRP A 277 -16.45 -22.28 2.95
C TRP A 277 -16.22 -22.86 4.35
N THR A 278 -15.00 -23.37 4.59
CA THR A 278 -14.58 -23.81 5.93
C THR A 278 -14.05 -22.62 6.72
N ALA A 279 -14.36 -22.58 8.02
CA ALA A 279 -13.86 -21.54 8.91
C ALA A 279 -12.32 -21.48 8.90
N VAL A 280 -11.77 -20.27 8.79
CA VAL A 280 -10.33 -20.02 8.88
C VAL A 280 -10.00 -19.54 10.28
N GLU A 281 -9.01 -20.18 10.93
CA GLU A 281 -8.56 -19.80 12.26
C GLU A 281 -8.07 -18.35 12.28
N GLY A 282 -8.49 -17.58 13.29
CA GLY A 282 -8.13 -16.18 13.44
C GLY A 282 -8.92 -15.19 12.57
N ALA A 283 -9.76 -15.66 11.65
CA ALA A 283 -10.59 -14.80 10.80
C ALA A 283 -11.54 -13.92 11.62
N LYS A 284 -11.65 -12.65 11.25
CA LYS A 284 -12.59 -11.69 11.86
C LYS A 284 -13.85 -11.50 11.02
N ALA A 285 -13.71 -11.65 9.71
CA ALA A 285 -14.79 -11.59 8.74
C ALA A 285 -14.31 -12.19 7.42
N TYR A 286 -15.23 -12.31 6.47
CA TYR A 286 -14.98 -12.70 5.09
C TYR A 286 -15.58 -11.65 4.18
N ALA A 287 -14.81 -11.18 3.20
CA ALA A 287 -15.25 -10.27 2.16
C ALA A 287 -15.53 -11.07 0.89
N VAL A 288 -16.74 -10.93 0.34
CA VAL A 288 -17.18 -11.63 -0.85
C VAL A 288 -17.15 -10.67 -2.03
N PHE A 289 -16.49 -11.09 -3.11
CA PHE A 289 -16.38 -10.34 -4.35
C PHE A 289 -17.03 -11.12 -5.50
N LEU A 290 -17.79 -10.41 -6.32
CA LEU A 290 -18.41 -10.90 -7.54
C LEU A 290 -17.83 -10.11 -8.72
N ASP A 291 -17.20 -10.80 -9.66
CA ASP A 291 -16.46 -10.19 -10.79
C ASP A 291 -15.46 -9.11 -10.38
N GLY A 292 -14.83 -9.32 -9.22
CA GLY A 292 -13.88 -8.40 -8.61
C GLY A 292 -14.51 -7.26 -7.81
N VAL A 293 -15.84 -7.10 -7.83
CA VAL A 293 -16.55 -6.06 -7.07
C VAL A 293 -16.97 -6.58 -5.71
N LEU A 294 -16.71 -5.82 -4.64
CA LEU A 294 -17.14 -6.17 -3.29
C LEU A 294 -18.68 -6.23 -3.22
N SER A 295 -19.20 -7.42 -2.92
CA SER A 295 -20.63 -7.68 -2.73
C SER A 295 -21.05 -7.53 -1.27
N GLY A 296 -20.16 -7.86 -0.32
CA GLY A 296 -20.41 -7.63 1.09
C GLY A 296 -19.45 -8.35 2.03
N PHE A 297 -19.69 -8.18 3.32
CA PHE A 297 -18.97 -8.84 4.39
C PHE A 297 -19.89 -9.77 5.18
N THR A 298 -19.32 -10.84 5.72
CA THR A 298 -20.02 -11.76 6.62
C THR A 298 -19.04 -12.32 7.66
N THR A 299 -19.54 -12.61 8.87
CA THR A 299 -18.82 -13.40 9.89
C THR A 299 -19.13 -14.88 9.80
N GLU A 300 -20.20 -15.23 9.09
CA GLU A 300 -20.59 -16.62 8.84
C GLU A 300 -19.71 -17.24 7.76
N CYS A 301 -19.58 -18.56 7.77
CA CYS A 301 -18.87 -19.29 6.71
C CYS A 301 -19.72 -19.49 5.45
N SER A 302 -20.65 -18.56 5.20
CA SER A 302 -21.48 -18.52 4.01
C SER A 302 -21.99 -17.11 3.69
N PHE A 303 -22.32 -16.88 2.43
CA PHE A 303 -22.88 -15.64 1.91
C PHE A 303 -24.02 -15.94 0.94
N LYS A 304 -25.18 -15.30 1.14
CA LYS A 304 -26.35 -15.46 0.27
C LYS A 304 -26.17 -14.62 -0.98
N ILE A 305 -26.41 -15.22 -2.13
CA ILE A 305 -26.43 -14.55 -3.43
C ILE A 305 -27.86 -14.07 -3.70
N ALA A 306 -28.02 -12.87 -4.27
CA ALA A 306 -29.34 -12.41 -4.71
C ALA A 306 -29.84 -13.24 -5.90
N GLU A 307 -31.15 -13.47 -6.01
CA GLU A 307 -31.71 -14.37 -7.04
C GLU A 307 -31.51 -13.87 -8.48
N ASP A 308 -31.21 -12.58 -8.66
CA ASP A 308 -30.90 -11.93 -9.93
C ASP A 308 -29.40 -11.63 -10.12
N GLN A 309 -28.54 -11.98 -9.16
CA GLN A 309 -27.10 -11.82 -9.30
C GLN A 309 -26.49 -12.98 -10.09
N ASP A 310 -25.76 -12.63 -11.13
CA ASP A 310 -24.84 -13.51 -11.85
C ASP A 310 -23.42 -12.96 -11.70
N ALA A 311 -22.43 -13.84 -11.76
CA ALA A 311 -21.02 -13.46 -11.69
C ALA A 311 -20.16 -14.52 -12.38
N ALA A 312 -19.28 -14.10 -13.27
CA ALA A 312 -18.32 -15.00 -13.93
C ALA A 312 -17.20 -15.46 -12.98
N LYS A 313 -16.94 -14.70 -11.92
CA LYS A 313 -15.95 -15.00 -10.91
C LYS A 313 -16.47 -14.68 -9.52
N VAL A 314 -16.39 -15.66 -8.62
CA VAL A 314 -16.67 -15.47 -7.20
C VAL A 314 -15.38 -15.61 -6.43
N GLN A 315 -15.11 -14.69 -5.52
CA GLN A 315 -13.92 -14.67 -4.70
C GLN A 315 -14.28 -14.37 -3.25
N VAL A 316 -13.62 -15.04 -2.31
CA VAL A 316 -13.76 -14.74 -0.88
C VAL A 316 -12.39 -14.47 -0.29
N ARG A 317 -12.23 -13.31 0.35
CA ARG A 317 -11.01 -12.91 1.04
C ARG A 317 -11.25 -12.92 2.55
N VAL A 318 -10.26 -13.37 3.31
CA VAL A 318 -10.34 -13.49 4.76
C VAL A 318 -9.80 -12.23 5.41
N ALA A 319 -10.56 -11.63 6.33
CA ALA A 319 -10.10 -10.50 7.12
C ALA A 319 -9.32 -10.96 8.36
N ASN A 320 -8.09 -10.48 8.51
CA ASN A 320 -7.25 -10.73 9.68
C ASN A 320 -7.66 -9.88 10.90
N ALA A 321 -6.87 -9.94 11.99
CA ALA A 321 -7.14 -9.20 13.22
C ALA A 321 -7.22 -7.66 13.04
N MET A 322 -6.53 -7.13 12.03
CA MET A 322 -6.53 -5.71 11.68
C MET A 322 -7.58 -5.36 10.61
N GLY A 323 -8.39 -6.33 10.17
CA GLY A 323 -9.35 -6.17 9.07
C GLY A 323 -8.73 -6.30 7.67
N GLY A 324 -7.43 -6.53 7.58
CA GLY A 324 -6.69 -6.73 6.34
C GLY A 324 -7.17 -7.95 5.58
N LEU A 325 -7.43 -7.79 4.28
CA LEU A 325 -7.98 -8.84 3.44
C LEU A 325 -6.87 -9.68 2.81
N GLY A 326 -6.85 -10.97 3.08
CA GLY A 326 -5.89 -11.91 2.51
C GLY A 326 -5.91 -12.00 0.98
N GLU A 327 -4.94 -12.72 0.43
CA GLU A 327 -4.88 -13.03 -1.00
C GLU A 327 -6.15 -13.70 -1.51
N VAL A 328 -6.42 -13.55 -2.81
CA VAL A 328 -7.58 -14.17 -3.43
C VAL A 328 -7.31 -15.64 -3.77
N THR A 329 -7.42 -16.51 -2.77
CA THR A 329 -7.17 -17.95 -2.92
C THR A 329 -8.46 -18.76 -3.07
N GLY A 330 -9.53 -18.38 -2.37
CA GLY A 330 -10.84 -19.03 -2.52
C GLY A 330 -11.61 -18.45 -3.69
N TYR A 331 -11.67 -19.15 -4.82
CA TYR A 331 -12.46 -18.74 -5.98
C TYR A 331 -13.14 -19.90 -6.68
N VAL A 332 -14.27 -19.62 -7.34
CA VAL A 332 -14.89 -20.50 -8.32
C VAL A 332 -15.19 -19.72 -9.60
N ASN A 333 -15.18 -20.44 -10.72
CA ASN A 333 -15.54 -19.89 -12.02
C ASN A 333 -17.04 -20.06 -12.23
N ALA A 334 -17.72 -18.94 -12.39
CA ALA A 334 -19.16 -18.76 -12.49
C ALA A 334 -19.96 -19.11 -11.23
N LEU A 335 -20.95 -18.26 -10.94
CA LEU A 335 -22.08 -18.67 -10.13
C LEU A 335 -22.88 -19.74 -10.89
N PRO A 336 -23.36 -20.81 -10.22
CA PRO A 336 -24.33 -21.69 -10.84
C PRO A 336 -25.56 -20.86 -11.21
N SER A 337 -25.98 -20.93 -12.47
CA SER A 337 -27.16 -20.21 -12.95
C SER A 337 -28.36 -20.55 -12.07
N LEU A 338 -28.82 -19.58 -11.29
CA LEU A 338 -30.03 -19.73 -10.50
C LEU A 338 -31.20 -19.61 -11.47
N THR A 339 -31.73 -20.73 -11.92
CA THR A 339 -32.99 -20.74 -12.67
C THR A 339 -34.09 -20.22 -11.76
N LYS A 340 -34.52 -18.97 -11.98
CA LYS A 340 -35.71 -18.43 -11.35
C LYS A 340 -36.93 -19.25 -11.79
N GLU A 341 -37.68 -19.79 -10.82
CA GLU A 341 -38.92 -20.50 -11.13
C GLU A 341 -39.97 -19.53 -11.67
N ILE A 342 -40.42 -19.76 -12.90
CA ILE A 342 -41.46 -18.96 -13.55
C ILE A 342 -42.80 -19.23 -12.86
N ALA A 343 -43.42 -18.19 -12.29
CA ALA A 343 -44.78 -18.26 -11.77
C ALA A 343 -45.81 -18.12 -12.90
N LYS A 344 -45.58 -17.18 -13.83
CA LYS A 344 -46.52 -16.86 -14.91
C LYS A 344 -45.82 -16.15 -16.06
N VAL A 345 -46.23 -16.45 -17.29
CA VAL A 345 -45.84 -15.67 -18.48
C VAL A 345 -47.09 -14.99 -19.06
N GLU A 346 -46.96 -13.72 -19.41
CA GLU A 346 -48.04 -12.90 -19.92
C GLU A 346 -47.61 -12.20 -21.21
N TYR A 347 -48.49 -12.16 -22.21
CA TYR A 347 -48.19 -11.60 -23.53
C TYR A 347 -49.01 -10.33 -23.74
N TYR A 348 -48.39 -9.30 -24.30
CA TYR A 348 -49.05 -8.03 -24.58
C TYR A 348 -48.68 -7.51 -25.96
N ASN A 349 -49.56 -6.70 -26.58
CA ASN A 349 -49.19 -5.92 -27.75
C ASN A 349 -48.54 -4.58 -27.33
N ALA A 350 -48.06 -3.80 -28.31
CA ALA A 350 -47.44 -2.49 -28.06
C ALA A 350 -48.37 -1.45 -27.40
N LEU A 351 -49.69 -1.68 -27.42
CA LEU A 351 -50.69 -0.83 -26.76
C LEU A 351 -51.02 -1.30 -25.33
N GLY A 352 -50.33 -2.33 -24.82
CA GLY A 352 -50.55 -2.88 -23.48
C GLY A 352 -51.76 -3.80 -23.35
N GLN A 353 -52.37 -4.24 -24.46
CA GLN A 353 -53.49 -5.17 -24.44
C GLN A 353 -52.99 -6.61 -24.29
N ARG A 354 -53.67 -7.40 -23.44
CA ARG A 354 -53.37 -8.81 -23.19
C ARG A 354 -53.56 -9.66 -24.46
N LEU A 355 -52.60 -10.52 -24.76
CA LEU A 355 -52.60 -11.46 -25.87
C LEU A 355 -52.60 -12.92 -25.37
N PRO A 356 -53.12 -13.88 -26.17
CA PRO A 356 -52.91 -15.30 -25.93
C PRO A 356 -51.45 -15.68 -26.21
N ALA A 357 -50.99 -16.80 -25.64
CA ALA A 357 -49.58 -17.22 -25.72
C ALA A 357 -49.09 -17.55 -27.13
N ASN A 358 -50.02 -17.85 -28.05
CA ASN A 358 -49.76 -18.18 -29.45
C ASN A 358 -49.96 -16.99 -30.40
N ALA A 359 -49.98 -15.75 -29.89
CA ALA A 359 -50.09 -14.58 -30.74
C ALA A 359 -48.85 -14.46 -31.64
N GLN A 360 -49.08 -14.24 -32.94
CA GLN A 360 -48.00 -14.04 -33.92
C GLN A 360 -47.68 -12.56 -34.09
N GLY A 361 -46.42 -12.28 -34.42
CA GLY A 361 -45.91 -10.92 -34.63
C GLY A 361 -45.17 -10.36 -33.42
N MET A 362 -45.07 -9.03 -33.34
CA MET A 362 -44.36 -8.34 -32.27
C MET A 362 -45.17 -8.39 -30.96
N THR A 363 -44.63 -9.07 -29.94
CA THR A 363 -45.23 -9.22 -28.62
C THR A 363 -44.28 -8.72 -27.53
N ILE A 364 -44.86 -8.20 -26.45
CA ILE A 364 -44.17 -7.90 -25.20
C ILE A 364 -44.41 -9.09 -24.28
N VAL A 365 -43.36 -9.81 -23.94
CA VAL A 365 -43.41 -10.96 -23.03
C VAL A 365 -43.04 -10.48 -21.64
N LYS A 366 -43.99 -10.61 -20.71
CA LYS A 366 -43.80 -10.31 -19.28
C LYS A 366 -43.73 -11.63 -18.52
N THR A 367 -42.54 -11.99 -18.08
CA THR A 367 -42.28 -13.17 -17.24
C THR A 367 -42.30 -12.73 -15.78
N ILE A 368 -43.22 -13.31 -15.01
CA ILE A 368 -43.37 -13.13 -13.57
C ILE A 368 -42.80 -14.37 -12.89
N PHE A 369 -41.84 -14.18 -12.01
CA PHE A 369 -41.21 -15.26 -11.26
C PHE A 369 -41.90 -15.47 -9.90
N LYS A 370 -41.69 -16.64 -9.28
CA LYS A 370 -42.31 -16.95 -7.97
C LYS A 370 -41.84 -16.03 -6.83
N ASP A 371 -40.68 -15.41 -6.98
CA ASP A 371 -40.14 -14.38 -6.07
C ASP A 371 -40.84 -13.00 -6.21
N GLY A 372 -41.75 -12.85 -7.18
CA GLY A 372 -42.45 -11.61 -7.49
C GLY A 372 -41.69 -10.66 -8.43
N SER A 373 -40.46 -10.99 -8.81
CA SER A 373 -39.70 -10.23 -9.82
C SER A 373 -40.32 -10.39 -11.20
N VAL A 374 -40.12 -9.39 -12.05
CA VAL A 374 -40.72 -9.31 -13.39
C VAL A 374 -39.63 -8.99 -14.42
N ASN A 375 -39.50 -9.84 -15.43
CA ASN A 375 -38.73 -9.54 -16.65
C ASN A 375 -39.69 -9.18 -17.79
N VAL A 376 -39.36 -8.15 -18.57
CA VAL A 376 -40.17 -7.71 -19.73
C VAL A 376 -39.27 -7.58 -20.95
N GLU A 377 -39.59 -8.35 -22.00
CA GLU A 377 -38.83 -8.36 -23.24
C GLU A 377 -39.75 -8.16 -24.45
N LYS A 378 -39.19 -7.62 -25.54
CA LYS A 378 -39.87 -7.51 -26.83
C LYS A 378 -39.42 -8.66 -27.72
N CYS A 379 -40.36 -9.49 -28.14
CA CYS A 379 -40.13 -10.67 -28.95
C CYS A 379 -40.93 -10.61 -30.25
N TYR A 380 -40.46 -11.30 -31.28
CA TYR A 380 -41.24 -11.55 -32.49
C TYR A 380 -41.59 -13.04 -32.53
N GLN A 381 -42.85 -13.36 -32.22
CA GLN A 381 -43.34 -14.75 -32.23
C GLN A 381 -43.72 -15.13 -33.66
N LYS A 382 -43.08 -16.19 -34.18
CA LYS A 382 -43.33 -16.73 -35.51
C LYS A 382 -44.50 -17.70 -35.52
#